data_AF-A0A844X142-F1
#
_entry.id   AF-A0A844X142-F1
#
_cell.length_a   1.000
_cell.length_b   1.000
_cell.length_c   1.000
_cell.angle_alpha   90.00
_cell.angle_beta   90.00
_cell.angle_gamma   90.00
#
_symmetry.space_group_name_H-M   'P 1'
#
loop_
_entity.id
_entity.type
_entity.pdbx_description
1 polymer ?
#
loop_
_entity_poly.entity_id
_entity_poly.type
_entity_poly.pdbx_seq_one_letter_code
_entity_poly.pdbx_strand_id
1 'polypeptide(L)'
;MTNKQLNWLIKIKNHFYDKGVRDLYDIIYLTLSNNQMKYLSFLKMISEGDGFFPNEGTGFTLDNGWDDPSDFKEVIFYLGEYESSTLSPQHFVELMQIISNSYIEAHPKDKDSIEFYMNKLRERYSK
;
A
#
# COMPACT_ATOMS: atom_id res chain seq x y z
N MET A 1 -9.79 13.83 5.34
CA MET A 1 -10.67 12.91 6.12
C MET A 1 -10.51 13.22 7.59
N THR A 2 -11.49 12.93 8.46
CA THR A 2 -11.28 13.05 9.91
C THR A 2 -10.57 11.81 10.45
N ASN A 3 -9.82 11.90 11.57
CA ASN A 3 -9.20 10.72 12.20
C ASN A 3 -10.22 9.59 12.46
N LYS A 4 -11.49 9.94 12.76
CA LYS A 4 -12.58 8.96 12.91
C LYS A 4 -12.82 8.12 11.66
N GLN A 5 -12.65 8.69 10.45
CA GLN A 5 -12.82 7.96 9.19
C GLN A 5 -11.66 7.00 8.90
N LEU A 6 -10.50 7.20 9.54
CA LEU A 6 -9.31 6.36 9.39
C LEU A 6 -9.07 5.46 10.60
N ASN A 7 -10.04 5.32 11.51
CA ASN A 7 -9.91 4.44 12.68
C ASN A 7 -9.54 3.00 12.31
N TRP A 8 -10.02 2.50 11.15
CA TRP A 8 -9.67 1.18 10.63
C TRP A 8 -8.18 1.08 10.28
N LEU A 9 -7.55 2.15 9.79
CA LEU A 9 -6.12 2.15 9.54
C LEU A 9 -5.36 2.34 10.85
N ILE A 10 -5.78 3.28 11.69
CA ILE A 10 -5.13 3.58 12.98
C ILE A 10 -5.07 2.35 13.89
N LYS A 11 -6.10 1.50 13.93
CA LYS A 11 -6.11 0.30 14.79
C LYS A 11 -5.02 -0.72 14.45
N ILE A 12 -4.52 -0.74 13.21
CA ILE A 12 -3.46 -1.65 12.78
C ILE A 12 -2.06 -1.01 12.82
N LYS A 13 -1.95 0.27 13.20
CA LYS A 13 -0.68 1.02 13.20
C LYS A 13 0.47 0.28 13.88
N ASN A 14 0.25 -0.21 15.10
CA ASN A 14 1.31 -0.86 15.89
C ASN A 14 1.85 -2.11 15.20
N HIS A 15 1.01 -2.84 14.44
CA HIS A 15 1.46 -4.00 13.66
C HIS A 15 2.58 -3.65 12.66
N PHE A 16 2.52 -2.46 12.08
CA PHE A 16 3.50 -1.99 11.11
C PHE A 16 4.74 -1.41 11.77
N TYR A 17 4.53 -0.66 12.86
CA TYR A 17 5.60 0.01 13.58
C TYR A 17 6.51 -0.98 14.31
N ASP A 18 5.94 -1.99 14.95
CA ASP A 18 6.70 -2.98 15.73
C ASP A 18 7.51 -3.94 14.83
N LYS A 19 7.15 -4.04 13.54
CA LYS A 19 7.78 -4.92 12.55
C LYS A 19 8.76 -4.20 11.61
N GLY A 20 9.01 -2.91 11.81
CA GLY A 20 9.93 -2.13 10.97
C GLY A 20 9.42 -1.88 9.54
N VAL A 21 8.11 -2.03 9.29
CA VAL A 21 7.48 -1.86 7.96
C VAL A 21 6.58 -0.62 7.93
N ARG A 22 6.95 0.41 8.70
CA ARG A 22 6.15 1.61 8.91
C ARG A 22 5.92 2.43 7.64
N ASP A 23 6.84 2.39 6.69
CA ASP A 23 6.86 3.30 5.53
C ASP A 23 5.59 3.12 4.68
N LEU A 24 5.17 1.87 4.45
CA LEU A 24 3.91 1.56 3.77
C LEU A 24 2.69 2.14 4.51
N TYR A 25 2.65 1.98 5.84
CA TYR A 25 1.57 2.53 6.65
C TYR A 25 1.54 4.06 6.56
N ASP A 26 2.69 4.72 6.71
CA ASP A 26 2.78 6.17 6.76
C ASP A 26 2.39 6.79 5.40
N ILE A 27 2.81 6.17 4.29
CA ILE A 27 2.43 6.60 2.93
C ILE A 27 0.91 6.48 2.73
N ILE A 28 0.31 5.33 3.07
CA ILE A 28 -1.14 5.14 2.91
C ILE A 28 -1.91 6.10 3.84
N TYR A 29 -1.47 6.23 5.09
CA TYR A 29 -2.09 7.15 6.04
C TYR A 29 -2.07 8.59 5.52
N LEU A 30 -0.91 9.06 5.05
CA LEU A 30 -0.74 10.40 4.49
C LEU A 30 -1.66 10.63 3.28
N THR A 31 -1.71 9.65 2.37
CA THR A 31 -2.54 9.68 1.16
C THR A 31 -4.01 9.89 1.50
N LEU A 32 -4.51 9.09 2.45
CA LEU A 32 -5.93 9.08 2.82
C LEU A 32 -6.28 10.27 3.72
N SER A 33 -5.40 10.66 4.65
CA SER A 33 -5.63 11.79 5.56
C SER A 33 -5.77 13.10 4.77
N ASN A 34 -4.90 13.27 3.78
CA ASN A 34 -4.89 14.42 2.87
C ASN A 34 -5.93 14.31 1.75
N ASN A 35 -6.69 13.20 1.71
CA ASN A 35 -7.74 12.95 0.73
C ASN A 35 -7.23 13.05 -0.73
N GLN A 36 -5.97 12.67 -0.96
CA GLN A 36 -5.34 12.65 -2.28
C GLN A 36 -5.90 11.52 -3.15
N MET A 37 -6.20 10.38 -2.52
CA MET A 37 -6.78 9.21 -3.18
C MET A 37 -7.70 8.47 -2.22
N LYS A 38 -8.70 7.75 -2.76
CA LYS A 38 -9.50 6.80 -1.98
C LYS A 38 -8.79 5.44 -1.93
N TYR A 39 -9.00 4.68 -0.85
CA TYR A 39 -8.32 3.40 -0.66
C TYR A 39 -8.55 2.41 -1.81
N LEU A 40 -9.78 2.32 -2.33
CA LEU A 40 -10.08 1.43 -3.46
C LEU A 40 -9.31 1.83 -4.73
N SER A 41 -9.19 3.13 -5.02
CA SER A 41 -8.42 3.62 -6.16
C SER A 41 -6.92 3.37 -5.98
N PHE A 42 -6.41 3.54 -4.76
CA PHE A 42 -5.03 3.21 -4.40
C PHE A 42 -4.75 1.72 -4.61
N LEU A 43 -5.63 0.86 -4.10
CA LEU A 43 -5.50 -0.59 -4.22
C LEU A 43 -5.56 -1.04 -5.70
N LYS A 44 -6.45 -0.45 -6.50
CA LYS A 44 -6.53 -0.71 -7.94
C LYS A 44 -5.19 -0.40 -8.61
N MET A 45 -4.66 0.80 -8.40
CA MET A 45 -3.41 1.26 -9.02
C MET A 45 -2.22 0.35 -8.67
N ILE A 46 -2.03 0.02 -7.38
CA ILE A 46 -0.93 -0.88 -7.01
C ILE A 46 -1.13 -2.31 -7.54
N SER A 47 -2.38 -2.76 -7.71
CA SER A 47 -2.66 -4.08 -8.32
C SER A 47 -2.33 -4.14 -9.81
N GLU A 48 -2.23 -2.97 -10.45
CA GLU A 48 -1.86 -2.81 -11.86
C GLU A 48 -0.34 -2.67 -12.04
N GLY A 49 0.43 -2.61 -10.94
CA GLY A 49 1.90 -2.53 -10.92
C GLY A 49 2.45 -1.12 -10.76
N ASP A 50 1.59 -0.13 -10.49
CA ASP A 50 1.97 1.26 -10.40
C ASP A 50 2.37 1.64 -8.98
N GLY A 51 3.59 2.16 -8.83
CA GLY A 51 4.07 2.77 -7.59
C GLY A 51 3.28 4.02 -7.22
N PHE A 52 3.49 4.55 -6.02
CA PHE A 52 2.75 5.72 -5.55
C PHE A 52 3.62 6.70 -4.79
N PHE A 53 3.49 7.98 -5.13
CA PHE A 53 4.20 9.08 -4.49
C PHE A 53 3.20 10.17 -4.06
N PRO A 54 2.70 10.18 -2.81
CA PRO A 54 1.82 11.25 -2.31
C PRO A 54 2.45 12.64 -2.36
N ASN A 55 3.77 12.75 -2.34
CA ASN A 55 4.54 13.97 -2.58
C ASN A 55 5.95 13.62 -3.06
N GLU A 56 6.70 14.64 -3.50
CA GLU A 56 8.09 14.48 -3.91
C GLU A 56 8.93 13.86 -2.79
N GLY A 57 9.72 12.84 -3.15
CA GLY A 57 10.53 12.06 -2.21
C GLY A 57 9.76 11.14 -1.26
N THR A 58 8.43 11.19 -1.18
CA THR A 58 7.68 10.27 -0.30
C THR A 58 6.84 9.33 -1.14
N GLY A 59 7.15 8.04 -1.13
CA GLY A 59 6.43 7.06 -1.92
C GLY A 59 7.10 5.71 -2.00
N PHE A 60 6.66 4.89 -2.94
CA PHE A 60 7.29 3.62 -3.27
C PHE A 60 7.17 3.30 -4.76
N THR A 61 8.12 2.51 -5.26
CA THR A 61 8.09 1.99 -6.62
C THR A 61 7.53 0.57 -6.67
N LEU A 62 6.91 0.24 -7.80
CA LEU A 62 6.51 -1.09 -8.20
C LEU A 62 7.04 -1.36 -9.61
N ASP A 63 6.78 -2.54 -10.15
CA ASP A 63 7.39 -3.05 -11.37
C ASP A 63 7.12 -2.21 -12.63
N ASN A 64 5.99 -1.49 -12.74
CA ASN A 64 5.79 -0.56 -13.88
C ASN A 64 6.69 0.69 -13.82
N GLY A 65 7.30 0.96 -12.66
CA GLY A 65 8.26 2.06 -12.48
C GLY A 65 9.68 1.73 -12.93
N TRP A 66 9.94 0.48 -13.34
CA TRP A 66 11.25 0.03 -13.82
C TRP A 66 11.31 0.05 -15.35
N ASP A 67 12.49 0.32 -15.91
CA ASP A 67 12.71 0.29 -17.37
C ASP A 67 12.44 -1.12 -17.93
N ASP A 68 12.85 -2.16 -17.20
CA ASP A 68 12.49 -3.55 -17.43
C ASP A 68 11.75 -4.10 -16.21
N PRO A 69 10.45 -4.43 -16.30
CA PRO A 69 9.69 -5.01 -15.20
C PRO A 69 10.27 -6.33 -14.66
N SER A 70 11.09 -7.05 -15.45
CA SER A 70 11.75 -8.27 -15.00
C SER A 70 12.90 -8.03 -14.02
N ASP A 71 13.40 -6.79 -13.92
CA ASP A 71 14.40 -6.38 -12.94
C ASP A 71 13.79 -6.01 -11.58
N PHE A 72 12.46 -5.95 -11.47
CA PHE A 72 11.79 -5.70 -10.21
C PHE A 72 11.99 -6.85 -9.22
N LYS A 73 12.75 -6.60 -8.16
CA LYS A 73 13.01 -7.58 -7.08
C LYS A 73 12.43 -7.17 -5.74
N GLU A 74 12.25 -5.88 -5.51
CA GLU A 74 11.86 -5.32 -4.22
C GLU A 74 10.98 -4.09 -4.42
N VAL A 75 10.04 -3.89 -3.51
CA VAL A 75 9.31 -2.63 -3.35
C VAL A 75 10.23 -1.67 -2.60
N ILE A 76 10.64 -0.59 -3.27
CA ILE A 76 11.56 0.40 -2.69
C ILE A 76 10.75 1.57 -2.15
N PHE A 77 10.93 1.89 -0.88
CA PHE A 77 10.28 3.01 -0.21
C PHE A 77 11.21 4.21 -0.11
N TYR A 78 10.64 5.39 -0.31
CA TYR A 78 11.30 6.68 -0.23
C TYR A 78 10.59 7.52 0.83
N LEU A 79 11.36 8.11 1.74
CA LEU A 79 10.89 9.10 2.71
C LEU A 79 11.82 10.32 2.65
N GLY A 80 11.42 11.31 1.84
CA GLY A 80 12.30 12.41 1.42
C GLY A 80 13.19 11.99 0.24
N GLU A 81 14.31 12.67 0.03
CA GLU A 81 15.16 12.45 -1.17
C GLU A 81 15.96 11.13 -1.17
N TYR A 82 15.68 10.21 -0.25
CA TYR A 82 16.46 8.99 -0.04
C TYR A 82 15.58 7.75 0.10
N GLU A 83 16.13 6.62 -0.36
CA GLU A 83 15.61 5.30 -0.05
C GLU A 83 15.61 5.09 1.48
N SER A 84 14.45 4.68 2.01
CA SER A 84 14.22 4.49 3.44
C SER A 84 14.26 3.01 3.81
N SER A 85 13.55 2.18 3.05
CA SER A 85 13.48 0.74 3.29
C SER A 85 13.05 -0.01 2.02
N THR A 86 13.19 -1.33 2.03
CA THR A 86 12.69 -2.21 0.97
C THR A 86 11.88 -3.36 1.53
N LEU A 87 10.97 -3.91 0.72
CA LEU A 87 10.22 -5.13 0.99
C LEU A 87 10.31 -6.09 -0.18
N SER A 88 10.28 -7.39 0.09
CA SER A 88 9.98 -8.35 -0.97
C SER A 88 8.55 -8.14 -1.49
N PRO A 89 8.27 -8.44 -2.77
CA PRO A 89 6.93 -8.34 -3.33
C PRO A 89 5.91 -9.17 -2.54
N GLN A 90 6.28 -10.36 -2.08
CA GLN A 90 5.39 -11.20 -1.28
C GLN A 90 5.06 -10.55 0.07
N HIS A 91 6.05 -9.98 0.75
CA HIS A 91 5.82 -9.31 2.04
C HIS A 91 4.97 -8.04 1.86
N PHE A 92 5.16 -7.29 0.77
CA PHE A 92 4.28 -6.18 0.42
C PHE A 92 2.81 -6.63 0.27
N VAL A 93 2.56 -7.72 -0.44
CA VAL A 93 1.22 -8.29 -0.61
C VAL A 93 0.60 -8.72 0.73
N GLU A 94 1.36 -9.36 1.60
CA GLU A 94 0.90 -9.76 2.94
C GLU A 94 0.47 -8.54 3.78
N LEU A 95 1.27 -7.48 3.77
CA LEU A 95 0.94 -6.24 4.46
C LEU A 95 -0.29 -5.57 3.86
N MET A 96 -0.40 -5.52 2.54
CA MET A 96 -1.61 -5.01 1.88
C MET A 96 -2.86 -5.83 2.22
N GLN A 97 -2.73 -7.14 2.43
CA GLN A 97 -3.84 -7.97 2.88
C GLN A 97 -4.31 -7.60 4.30
N ILE A 98 -3.39 -7.30 5.22
CA ILE A 98 -3.72 -6.83 6.58
C ILE A 98 -4.48 -5.51 6.52
N ILE A 99 -4.02 -4.55 5.71
CA ILE A 99 -4.67 -3.25 5.51
C ILE A 99 -6.06 -3.44 4.91
N SER A 100 -6.17 -4.25 3.86
CA SER A 100 -7.43 -4.53 3.17
C SER A 100 -8.45 -5.24 4.07
N ASN A 101 -8.05 -6.22 4.87
CA ASN A 101 -8.93 -6.87 5.86
C ASN A 101 -9.49 -5.84 6.83
N SER A 102 -8.61 -4.98 7.34
CA SER A 102 -8.99 -3.91 8.25
C SER A 102 -9.98 -2.92 7.63
N TYR A 103 -9.78 -2.57 6.35
CA TYR A 103 -10.70 -1.73 5.58
C TYR A 103 -12.07 -2.39 5.39
N ILE A 104 -12.10 -3.67 5.01
CA ILE A 104 -13.33 -4.45 4.79
C ILE A 104 -14.17 -4.53 6.06
N GLU A 105 -13.56 -4.74 7.23
CA GLU A 105 -14.28 -4.74 8.51
C GLU A 105 -15.03 -3.42 8.77
N ALA A 106 -14.46 -2.30 8.34
CA ALA A 106 -15.09 -0.99 8.48
C ALA A 106 -16.04 -0.64 7.32
N HIS A 107 -15.85 -1.24 6.14
CA HIS A 107 -16.58 -0.95 4.91
C HIS A 107 -17.02 -2.26 4.23
N PRO A 108 -17.91 -3.06 4.84
CA PRO A 108 -18.25 -4.39 4.33
C PRO A 108 -18.91 -4.38 2.96
N LYS A 109 -19.51 -3.25 2.55
CA LYS A 109 -20.09 -3.07 1.20
C LYS A 109 -19.05 -3.06 0.09
N ASP A 110 -17.81 -2.73 0.40
CA ASP A 110 -16.73 -2.63 -0.58
C ASP A 110 -15.96 -3.97 -0.72
N LYS A 111 -16.33 -4.98 0.07
CA LYS A 111 -15.60 -6.26 0.20
C LYS A 111 -15.25 -6.88 -1.15
N ASP A 112 -16.24 -7.08 -2.01
CA ASP A 112 -16.02 -7.76 -3.30
C ASP A 112 -15.03 -7.00 -4.19
N SER A 113 -15.08 -5.66 -4.17
CA SER A 113 -14.14 -4.83 -4.93
C SER A 113 -12.73 -4.88 -4.35
N ILE A 114 -12.60 -4.87 -3.02
CA ILE A 114 -11.31 -4.99 -2.34
C ILE A 114 -10.70 -6.37 -2.58
N GLU A 115 -11.48 -7.44 -2.45
CA GLU A 115 -11.02 -8.81 -2.69
C GLU A 115 -10.62 -9.01 -4.15
N PHE A 116 -11.35 -8.44 -5.11
CA PHE A 116 -10.99 -8.47 -6.53
C PHE A 116 -9.60 -7.88 -6.79
N TYR A 117 -9.31 -6.67 -6.29
CA TYR A 117 -8.00 -6.05 -6.51
C TYR A 117 -6.89 -6.68 -5.65
N MET A 118 -7.19 -7.18 -4.45
CA MET A 118 -6.22 -7.97 -3.67
C MET A 118 -5.86 -9.29 -4.37
N ASN A 119 -6.81 -9.95 -5.06
CA ASN A 119 -6.51 -11.13 -5.89
C ASN A 119 -5.57 -10.76 -7.03
N LYS A 120 -5.86 -9.68 -7.78
CA LYS A 120 -4.96 -9.19 -8.84
C LYS A 120 -3.56 -8.88 -8.32
N LEU A 121 -3.47 -8.20 -7.19
CA LEU A 121 -2.20 -7.87 -6.55
C LEU A 121 -1.42 -9.15 -6.18
N ARG A 122 -2.10 -10.15 -5.61
CA ARG A 122 -1.52 -11.46 -5.32
C ARG A 122 -1.04 -12.17 -6.58
N GLU A 123 -1.85 -12.22 -7.62
CA GLU A 123 -1.50 -12.87 -8.88
C GLU A 123 -0.24 -12.24 -9.49
N ARG A 124 -0.14 -10.91 -9.48
CA ARG A 124 1.01 -10.18 -10.01
C ARG A 124 2.31 -10.53 -9.28
N TYR A 125 2.28 -10.58 -7.95
CA TYR A 125 3.48 -10.77 -7.11
C TYR A 125 3.56 -12.16 -6.47
N SER A 126 2.91 -13.16 -7.09
CA SER A 126 2.86 -14.56 -6.61
C SER A 126 4.13 -15.36 -6.91
N LYS A 127 5.04 -14.82 -7.72
CA LYS A 127 6.23 -15.50 -8.21
C LYS A 127 7.48 -15.14 -7.41
#